data_AF-A0A961B217-F1
#
_entry.id   AF-A0A961B217-F1
#
_cell.length_a   1.000
_cell.length_b   1.000
_cell.length_c   1.000
_cell.angle_alpha   90.00
_cell.angle_beta   90.00
_cell.angle_gamma   90.00
#
_symmetry.space_group_name_H-M   'P 1'
#
loop_
_entity.id
_entity.type
_entity.pdbx_description
1 polymer ?
#
loop_
_entity_poly.entity_id
_entity_poly.type
_entity_poly.pdbx_seq_one_letter_code
_entity_poly.pdbx_strand_id
1 'polypeptide(L)' 'MNTPLDAIRRSKLARFATLAFLMPGLGLAPPGRLWANPSGGTVTSGIAEIGDGFGGHLRITQSTGKAIINWEDFSIS' A
#
# COMPACT_ATOMS: atom_id res chain seq x y z
N MET A 1 -10.50 8.69 48.17
CA MET A 1 -11.78 8.89 47.45
C MET A 1 -11.47 8.68 45.98
N ASN A 2 -11.75 7.49 45.44
CA ASN A 2 -11.39 7.15 44.05
C ASN A 2 -12.38 7.86 43.12
N THR A 3 -11.88 8.65 42.18
CA THR A 3 -12.76 9.36 41.25
C THR A 3 -13.33 8.36 40.24
N PRO A 4 -14.56 8.55 39.73
CA PRO A 4 -15.18 7.62 38.77
C PRO A 4 -14.33 7.38 37.51
N LEU A 5 -13.47 8.34 37.16
CA LEU A 5 -12.52 8.25 36.05
C LEU A 5 -11.40 7.22 36.30
N ASP A 6 -10.99 7.04 37.56
CA ASP A 6 -9.95 6.08 37.94
C ASP A 6 -10.45 4.63 37.80
N ALA A 7 -11.75 4.40 38.03
CA ALA A 7 -12.38 3.10 37.86
C ALA A 7 -12.48 2.69 36.37
N ILE A 8 -12.85 3.65 35.51
CA ILE A 8 -12.93 3.43 34.05
C ILE A 8 -11.55 3.09 33.48
N ARG A 9 -10.50 3.82 33.89
CA ARG A 9 -9.11 3.61 33.45
C ARG A 9 -8.54 2.22 33.79
N ARG A 10 -9.02 1.59 34.87
CA ARG A 10 -8.56 0.26 35.31
C ARG A 10 -9.42 -0.89 34.77
N SER A 11 -10.50 -0.60 34.08
CA SER A 11 -11.43 -1.63 33.61
C SER A 11 -10.89 -2.36 32.36
N LYS A 12 -10.82 -3.68 32.44
CA LYS A 12 -10.44 -4.53 31.28
C LYS A 12 -11.44 -4.40 30.13
N LEU A 13 -12.70 -4.12 30.47
CA LEU A 13 -13.82 -3.93 29.54
C LEU A 13 -13.68 -2.65 28.71
N ALA A 14 -13.37 -1.50 29.33
CA ALA A 14 -13.13 -0.27 28.57
C ALA A 14 -11.92 -0.41 27.64
N ARG A 15 -10.84 -1.06 28.13
CA ARG A 15 -9.66 -1.34 27.30
C ARG A 15 -10.00 -2.23 26.10
N PHE A 16 -10.83 -3.27 26.29
CA PHE A 16 -11.30 -4.13 25.20
C PHE A 16 -12.17 -3.36 24.20
N ALA A 17 -13.05 -2.48 24.68
CA ALA A 17 -13.88 -1.62 23.83
C ALA A 17 -13.03 -0.64 23.00
N THR A 18 -12.00 -0.03 23.58
CA THR A 18 -11.05 0.82 22.83
C THR A 18 -10.29 0.03 21.77
N LEU A 19 -9.84 -1.19 22.08
CA LEU A 19 -9.16 -2.08 21.13
C LEU A 19 -10.07 -2.52 19.99
N ALA A 20 -11.31 -2.90 20.30
CA ALA A 20 -12.31 -3.27 19.30
C ALA A 20 -12.68 -2.10 18.39
N PHE A 21 -12.71 -0.87 18.93
CA PHE A 21 -12.97 0.35 18.16
C PHE A 21 -11.79 0.72 17.23
N LEU A 22 -10.55 0.42 17.63
CA LEU A 22 -9.35 0.70 16.82
C LEU A 22 -9.04 -0.41 15.79
N MET A 23 -9.50 -1.65 16.01
CA MET A 23 -9.26 -2.79 15.13
C MET A 23 -9.63 -2.57 13.65
N PRO A 24 -10.78 -1.95 13.30
CA PRO A 24 -11.12 -1.67 11.90
C PRO A 24 -10.07 -0.81 11.17
N GLY A 25 -9.39 0.08 11.88
CA GLY A 25 -8.37 0.96 11.31
C GLY A 25 -6.96 0.36 11.25
N LEU A 26 -6.70 -0.75 11.95
CA LEU A 26 -5.34 -1.30 12.14
C LEU A 26 -5.00 -2.51 11.27
N GLY A 27 -5.97 -3.16 10.60
CA GLY A 27 -5.63 -4.37 9.84
C GLY A 27 -6.68 -4.93 8.89
N LEU A 28 -7.84 -4.28 8.73
CA LEU A 28 -8.90 -4.75 7.84
C LEU A 28 -9.08 -3.90 6.57
N ALA A 29 -8.43 -2.75 6.49
CA ALA A 29 -8.26 -2.09 5.21
C ALA A 29 -7.26 -2.93 4.40
N PRO A 30 -7.64 -3.52 3.25
CA PRO A 30 -6.63 -4.03 2.34
C PRO A 30 -5.62 -2.91 2.10
N PRO A 31 -4.30 -3.20 2.02
CA PRO A 31 -3.32 -2.18 1.69
C PRO A 31 -3.87 -1.41 0.51
N GLY A 32 -4.15 -0.12 0.73
CA GLY A 32 -4.75 0.75 -0.28
C GLY A 32 -3.96 0.50 -1.54
N ARG A 33 -4.62 -0.06 -2.54
CA ARG A 33 -3.95 -0.41 -3.78
C ARG A 33 -3.42 0.89 -4.33
N LEU A 34 -2.12 1.15 -4.13
CA LEU A 34 -1.39 2.25 -4.74
C LEU A 34 -1.31 1.92 -6.24
N TRP A 35 -2.44 2.03 -6.93
CA TRP A 35 -2.61 1.87 -8.38
C TRP A 35 -2.09 3.12 -9.07
N ALA A 36 -0.80 3.36 -8.88
CA ALA A 36 -0.11 4.53 -9.41
C ALA A 36 1.10 4.12 -10.25
N ASN A 37 1.13 2.87 -10.70
CA ASN A 37 2.14 2.40 -11.64
C ASN A 37 1.50 2.23 -13.01
N PRO A 38 2.22 2.54 -14.10
CA PRO A 38 1.80 2.18 -15.45
C PRO A 38 1.45 0.70 -15.57
N SER A 39 0.46 0.38 -16.41
CA SER A 39 -0.06 -0.98 -16.57
C SER A 39 -0.22 -1.39 -18.04
N GLY A 40 -0.25 -2.70 -18.29
CA GLY A 40 -0.36 -3.24 -19.65
C GLY A 40 0.86 -3.00 -20.55
N GLY A 41 2.03 -2.73 -19.96
CA GLY A 41 3.25 -2.42 -20.71
C GLY A 41 3.74 -3.58 -21.57
N THR A 42 3.96 -3.31 -22.86
CA THR A 42 4.57 -4.25 -23.82
C THR A 42 5.79 -3.61 -24.45
N VAL A 43 6.93 -4.29 -24.39
CA VAL A 43 8.17 -3.83 -25.03
C VAL A 43 8.07 -4.06 -26.54
N THR A 44 8.13 -2.99 -27.33
CA THR A 44 8.01 -3.04 -28.80
C THR A 44 9.33 -2.79 -29.51
N SER A 45 10.34 -2.26 -28.82
CA SER A 45 11.69 -2.08 -29.35
C SER A 45 12.74 -2.11 -28.24
N GLY A 46 13.95 -2.58 -28.54
CA GLY A 46 15.02 -2.76 -27.55
C GLY A 46 14.77 -3.94 -26.62
N ILE A 47 15.50 -3.98 -25.51
CA ILE A 47 15.36 -5.00 -24.46
C ILE A 47 15.14 -4.30 -23.14
N ALA A 48 13.97 -4.54 -22.54
CA ALA A 48 13.62 -4.09 -21.20
C ALA A 48 12.75 -5.15 -20.51
N GLU A 49 12.88 -5.24 -19.20
CA GLU A 49 12.02 -6.07 -18.35
C GLU A 49 11.17 -5.18 -17.46
N ILE A 50 9.87 -5.47 -17.39
CA ILE A 50 8.89 -4.80 -16.53
C ILE A 50 8.63 -5.73 -15.35
N GLY A 51 8.84 -5.25 -14.13
CA GLY A 51 8.60 -6.04 -12.92
C GLY A 51 8.24 -5.20 -11.71
N ASP A 52 7.90 -5.89 -10.64
CA ASP A 52 7.55 -5.26 -9.38
C ASP A 52 8.81 -4.75 -8.65
N GLY A 53 8.79 -3.48 -8.26
CA GLY A 53 9.76 -2.90 -7.34
C GLY A 53 9.32 -3.04 -5.88
N PHE A 54 10.13 -2.51 -4.98
CA PHE A 54 9.79 -2.45 -3.55
C PHE A 54 8.92 -1.24 -3.23
N GLY A 55 8.07 -1.32 -2.21
CA GLY A 55 7.35 -0.17 -1.67
C GLY A 55 6.30 0.45 -2.60
N GLY A 56 5.77 -0.32 -3.56
CA GLY A 56 4.79 0.18 -4.52
C GLY A 56 5.39 0.83 -5.76
N HIS A 57 6.71 0.77 -5.96
CA HIS A 57 7.35 1.22 -7.18
C HIS A 57 7.26 0.17 -8.30
N LEU A 58 7.11 0.63 -9.55
CA LEU A 58 7.39 -0.17 -10.73
C LEU A 58 8.90 -0.19 -11.01
N ARG A 59 9.44 -1.35 -11.39
CA ARG A 59 10.84 -1.47 -11.82
C ARG A 59 10.92 -1.77 -13.31
N ILE A 60 11.70 -0.96 -14.02
CA ILE A 60 12.08 -1.20 -15.41
C ILE A 60 13.59 -1.46 -15.47
N THR A 61 13.99 -2.62 -15.97
CA THR A 61 15.41 -2.95 -16.20
C THR A 61 15.68 -2.91 -17.70
N GLN A 62 16.36 -1.88 -18.20
CA GLN A 62 16.70 -1.73 -19.61
C GLN A 62 18.11 -2.26 -19.89
N SER A 63 18.27 -3.07 -20.93
CA SER A 63 19.55 -3.68 -21.30
C SER A 63 20.16 -3.12 -22.59
N THR A 64 19.39 -2.37 -23.38
CA THR A 64 19.85 -1.70 -24.61
C THR A 64 20.04 -0.20 -24.41
N GLY A 65 20.71 0.48 -25.35
CA GLY A 65 20.82 1.96 -25.31
C GLY A 65 19.50 2.70 -25.54
N LYS A 66 18.50 2.02 -26.11
CA LYS A 66 17.13 2.51 -26.30
C LYS A 66 16.15 1.36 -26.18
N ALA A 67 15.02 1.60 -25.52
CA ALA A 67 13.85 0.73 -25.55
C ALA A 67 12.57 1.56 -25.77
N ILE A 68 11.53 0.95 -26.32
CA ILE A 68 10.19 1.53 -26.47
C ILE A 68 9.21 0.57 -25.81
N ILE A 69 8.38 1.10 -24.92
CA ILE A 69 7.34 0.36 -24.22
C ILE A 69 6.01 1.04 -24.53
N ASN A 70 5.06 0.28 -25.08
CA ASN A 70 3.68 0.72 -25.25
C ASN A 70 2.90 0.36 -24.00
N TRP A 71 2.24 1.35 -23.39
CA TRP A 71 1.43 1.17 -22.19
C TRP A 71 -0.06 1.25 -22.55
N GLU A 72 -0.89 0.42 -21.91
CA GLU A 72 -2.35 0.54 -22.00
C GLU A 72 -2.83 1.76 -21.21
N ASP A 73 -2.31 1.92 -19.99
CA ASP A 73 -2.50 3.10 -19.15
C ASP A 73 -1.17 3.49 -18.52
N PHE A 74 -0.86 4.80 -18.57
CA PHE A 74 0.36 5.35 -17.97
C PHE A 74 0.02 6.48 -17.02
N SER A 75 0.22 6.22 -15.73
CA SER A 75 0.07 7.19 -14.65
C SER A 75 1.11 6.94 -13.57
N ILE A 76 1.57 8.01 -12.91
CA ILE A 76 2.43 8.00 -11.73
C ILE A 76 1.87 9.04 -10.75
N SER A 77 1.63 8.65 -9.49
CA SER A 77 1.12 9.53 -8.43
C SER A 77 2.15 9.83 -7.35
#